data_AF-A0A9P0CWD9-F1
#
_entry.id   AF-A0A9P0CWD9-F1
#
_cell.length_a   1.000
_cell.length_b   1.000
_cell.length_c   1.000
_cell.angle_alpha   90.00
_cell.angle_beta   90.00
_cell.angle_gamma   90.00
#
_symmetry.space_group_name_H-M   'P 1'
#
loop_
_entity.id
_entity.type
_entity.pdbx_description
1 polymer ?
#
loop_
_entity_poly.entity_id
_entity_poly.type
_entity_poly.pdbx_seq_one_letter_code
_entity_poly.pdbx_strand_id
1 'polypeptide(L)'
;MFKFLLLNIVQLFCDALELALRGHDETEESKNKGVFRELIDFSSELDADLKEHFNKATVVKETTKTIQNELLDCMLGVYHEEVAKEIRKTNYVAIIADETTDVANEFQLLIILRYIDSSKPVE
;
A
#
# COMPACT_ATOMS: atom_id res chain seq x y z
N MET A 1 -12.16 -11.29 -6.98
CA MET A 1 -10.94 -12.01 -7.43
C MET A 1 -9.79 -11.03 -7.70
N PHE A 2 -9.97 -10.03 -8.59
CA PHE A 2 -8.94 -9.03 -8.92
C PHE A 2 -8.42 -8.21 -7.72
N LYS A 3 -9.32 -7.76 -6.83
CA LYS A 3 -8.96 -6.94 -5.65
C LYS A 3 -8.10 -7.69 -4.61
N PHE A 4 -8.35 -9.00 -4.43
CA PHE A 4 -7.55 -9.85 -3.53
C PHE A 4 -6.17 -10.19 -4.12
N LEU A 5 -6.09 -10.35 -5.44
CA LEU A 5 -4.83 -10.59 -6.13
C LEU A 5 -3.91 -9.38 -5.98
N LEU A 6 -4.44 -8.17 -6.19
CA LEU A 6 -3.69 -6.92 -6.02
C LEU A 6 -3.17 -6.72 -4.60
N LEU A 7 -3.97 -7.02 -3.57
CA LEU A 7 -3.53 -6.92 -2.16
C LEU A 7 -2.34 -7.84 -1.86
N ASN A 8 -2.43 -9.11 -2.26
CA ASN A 8 -1.37 -10.10 -2.04
C ASN A 8 -0.09 -9.75 -2.78
N ILE A 9 -0.23 -9.17 -3.97
CA ILE A 9 0.89 -8.73 -4.79
C ILE A 9 1.57 -7.50 -4.16
N VAL A 10 0.80 -6.50 -3.68
CA VAL A 10 1.38 -5.35 -2.96
C VAL A 10 2.16 -5.83 -1.75
N GLN A 11 1.58 -6.72 -0.94
CA GLN A 11 2.27 -7.32 0.21
C GLN A 11 3.56 -8.06 -0.20
N LEU A 12 3.50 -8.87 -1.26
CA LEU A 12 4.67 -9.64 -1.72
C LEU A 12 5.81 -8.73 -2.19
N PHE A 13 5.51 -7.76 -3.06
CA PHE A 13 6.55 -6.94 -3.67
C PHE A 13 7.04 -5.82 -2.75
N CYS A 14 6.16 -5.21 -1.95
CA CYS A 14 6.55 -4.11 -1.07
C CYS A 14 7.18 -4.61 0.23
N ASP A 15 6.61 -5.65 0.84
CA ASP A 15 7.07 -6.08 2.17
C ASP A 15 8.11 -7.19 2.11
N ALA A 16 7.99 -8.15 1.19
CA ALA A 16 8.95 -9.26 1.11
C ALA A 16 10.15 -8.97 0.19
N LEU A 17 9.98 -8.09 -0.81
CA LEU A 17 11.04 -7.75 -1.78
C LEU A 17 11.55 -6.30 -1.62
N GLU A 18 11.01 -5.54 -0.66
CA GLU A 18 11.41 -4.15 -0.35
C GLU A 18 11.36 -3.22 -1.57
N LEU A 19 10.46 -3.49 -2.52
CA LEU A 19 10.32 -2.66 -3.72
C LEU A 19 9.31 -1.53 -3.48
N ALA A 20 9.65 -0.35 -3.97
CA ALA A 20 8.77 0.79 -3.88
C ALA A 20 7.52 0.57 -4.75
N LEU A 21 6.33 0.71 -4.13
CA LEU A 21 5.06 0.65 -4.84
C LEU A 21 4.97 1.72 -5.95
N ARG A 22 5.57 2.88 -5.69
CA ARG A 22 5.67 4.05 -6.58
C ARG A 22 7.11 4.27 -6.99
N GLY A 23 7.33 4.51 -8.29
CA GLY A 23 8.62 4.89 -8.82
C GLY A 23 8.95 6.35 -8.49
N HIS A 24 10.25 6.68 -8.40
CA HIS A 24 10.68 8.08 -8.35
C HIS A 24 10.30 8.82 -9.65
N ASP A 25 10.40 8.11 -10.76
CA ASP A 25 9.98 8.55 -12.09
C ASP A 25 9.06 7.49 -12.68
N GLU A 26 7.78 7.85 -12.87
CA GLU A 26 6.75 6.95 -13.42
C GLU A 26 6.48 7.23 -14.91
N THR A 27 7.35 7.98 -15.60
CA THR A 27 7.22 8.20 -17.04
C THR A 27 7.44 6.91 -17.82
N GLU A 28 7.02 6.88 -19.09
CA GLU A 28 7.13 5.68 -19.91
C GLU A 28 8.58 5.28 -20.22
N GLU A 29 9.48 6.26 -20.18
CA GLU A 29 10.91 6.12 -20.43
C GLU A 29 11.71 5.70 -19.19
N SER A 30 11.09 5.78 -18.01
CA SER A 30 11.74 5.39 -16.75
C SER A 30 12.02 3.89 -16.71
N LYS A 31 13.20 3.53 -16.21
CA LYS A 31 13.61 2.14 -15.97
C LYS A 31 12.95 1.52 -14.74
N ASN A 32 12.45 2.34 -13.83
CA ASN A 32 11.76 1.90 -12.63
C ASN A 32 10.55 2.81 -12.40
N LYS A 33 9.42 2.38 -12.97
CA LYS A 33 8.13 3.09 -12.87
C LYS A 33 7.41 2.79 -11.55
N GLY A 34 7.99 1.96 -10.68
CA GLY A 34 7.35 1.42 -9.50
C GLY A 34 6.51 0.18 -9.79
N VAL A 35 6.40 -0.66 -8.76
CA VAL A 35 5.73 -1.96 -8.83
C VAL A 35 4.30 -1.86 -9.35
N PHE A 36 3.54 -0.86 -8.91
CA PHE A 36 2.13 -0.75 -9.30
C PHE A 36 1.97 -0.55 -10.81
N ARG A 37 2.83 0.27 -11.43
CA ARG A 37 2.77 0.52 -12.87
C ARG A 37 3.19 -0.70 -13.67
N GLU A 38 4.28 -1.34 -13.26
CA GLU A 38 4.77 -2.56 -13.90
C GLU A 38 3.74 -3.69 -13.85
N LEU A 39 3.00 -3.82 -12.75
CA LEU A 39 1.92 -4.80 -12.63
C LEU A 39 0.74 -4.51 -13.54
N ILE A 40 0.37 -3.24 -13.71
CA ILE A 40 -0.69 -2.83 -14.64
C ILE A 40 -0.28 -3.15 -16.08
N ASP A 41 0.94 -2.77 -16.46
CA ASP A 41 1.50 -3.02 -17.79
C ASP A 41 1.56 -4.53 -18.06
N PHE A 42 2.12 -5.31 -17.12
CA PHE A 42 2.16 -6.76 -17.20
C PHE A 42 0.76 -7.39 -17.30
N SER A 43 -0.19 -6.93 -16.50
CA SER A 43 -1.58 -7.42 -16.55
C SER A 43 -2.22 -7.18 -17.92
N SER A 44 -1.91 -6.03 -18.55
CA SER A 44 -2.39 -5.71 -19.90
C SER A 44 -1.77 -6.59 -20.98
N GLU A 45 -0.58 -7.14 -20.76
CA GLU A 45 0.04 -8.09 -21.71
C GLU A 45 -0.62 -9.47 -21.67
N LEU A 46 -1.21 -9.84 -20.53
CA LEU A 46 -1.86 -11.13 -20.31
C LEU A 46 -3.31 -11.17 -20.81
N ASP A 47 -3.99 -10.02 -20.91
CA ASP A 47 -5.40 -9.93 -21.24
C ASP A 47 -5.64 -8.88 -22.34
N ALA A 48 -6.06 -9.35 -23.53
CA ALA A 48 -6.28 -8.50 -24.69
C ALA A 48 -7.44 -7.50 -24.51
N ASP A 49 -8.47 -7.86 -23.75
CA ASP A 49 -9.60 -6.97 -23.47
C ASP A 49 -9.16 -5.87 -22.49
N LEU A 50 -8.35 -6.24 -21.49
CA LEU A 50 -7.74 -5.28 -20.57
C LEU A 50 -6.78 -4.33 -21.30
N LYS A 51 -5.97 -4.86 -22.23
CA LYS A 51 -5.09 -4.08 -23.10
C LYS A 51 -5.86 -3.08 -23.93
N GLU A 52 -6.95 -3.53 -24.56
CA GLU A 52 -7.81 -2.67 -25.38
C GLU A 52 -8.47 -1.59 -24.52
N HIS A 53 -8.93 -1.94 -23.31
CA HIS A 53 -9.50 -1.00 -22.36
C HIS A 53 -8.50 0.10 -21.98
N PHE A 54 -7.27 -0.25 -21.59
CA PHE A 54 -6.24 0.72 -21.25
C PHE A 54 -5.80 1.58 -22.45
N ASN A 55 -5.76 1.02 -23.65
CA ASN A 55 -5.41 1.78 -24.86
C ASN A 55 -6.51 2.76 -25.28
N LYS A 56 -7.78 2.43 -25.08
CA LYS A 56 -8.93 3.29 -25.42
C LYS A 56 -9.16 4.39 -24.38
N ALA A 57 -8.85 4.11 -23.13
CA ALA A 57 -9.14 5.02 -22.05
C ALA A 57 -8.04 6.08 -21.93
N THR A 58 -8.27 7.22 -22.59
CA THR A 58 -7.35 8.37 -22.69
C THR A 58 -6.95 8.97 -21.32
N VAL A 59 -7.71 8.66 -20.28
CA VAL A 59 -7.56 9.18 -18.91
C VAL A 59 -6.78 8.22 -18.00
N VAL A 60 -6.60 6.95 -18.39
CA VAL A 60 -6.10 5.89 -17.48
C VAL A 60 -4.70 6.18 -16.92
N LYS A 61 -3.83 6.81 -17.71
CA LYS A 61 -2.46 7.11 -17.29
C LYS A 61 -2.41 8.17 -16.18
N GLU A 62 -3.25 9.20 -16.23
CA GLU A 62 -3.33 10.21 -15.17
C GLU A 62 -4.05 9.68 -13.92
N THR A 63 -5.01 8.76 -14.08
CA THR A 63 -5.71 8.11 -12.96
C THR A 63 -4.90 7.02 -12.25
N THR A 64 -3.71 6.65 -12.72
CA THR A 64 -2.93 5.56 -12.10
C THR A 64 -2.54 5.89 -10.66
N LYS A 65 -2.15 7.15 -10.39
CA LYS A 65 -1.86 7.60 -9.02
C LYS A 65 -3.12 7.61 -8.15
N THR A 66 -4.25 8.03 -8.70
CA THR A 66 -5.54 8.03 -8.00
C THR A 66 -5.96 6.62 -7.64
N ILE A 67 -5.93 5.68 -8.60
CA ILE A 67 -6.30 4.28 -8.37
C ILE A 67 -5.33 3.61 -7.38
N GLN A 68 -4.03 3.91 -7.46
CA GLN A 68 -3.04 3.44 -6.49
C GLN A 68 -3.38 3.92 -5.07
N ASN A 69 -3.71 5.20 -4.90
CA ASN A 69 -4.08 5.75 -3.61
C ASN A 69 -5.42 5.19 -3.11
N GLU A 70 -6.44 5.05 -3.97
CA GLU A 70 -7.73 4.43 -3.61
C GLU A 70 -7.57 2.98 -3.16
N LEU A 71 -6.63 2.24 -3.76
CA LEU A 71 -6.28 0.90 -3.32
C LEU A 71 -5.65 0.93 -1.92
N LEU A 72 -4.69 1.83 -1.69
CA LEU A 72 -4.07 2.02 -0.37
C LEU A 72 -5.11 2.40 0.69
N ASP A 73 -6.05 3.30 0.38
CA ASP A 73 -7.13 3.69 1.27
C ASP A 73 -8.05 2.50 1.60
N CYS A 74 -8.36 1.66 0.61
CA CYS A 74 -9.11 0.43 0.85
C CYS A 74 -8.35 -0.53 1.78
N MET A 75 -7.04 -0.72 1.56
CA MET A 75 -6.19 -1.57 2.39
C MET A 75 -6.14 -1.05 3.83
N LEU A 76 -5.95 0.27 3.97
CA LEU A 76 -5.92 0.97 5.25
C LEU A 76 -7.24 0.79 6.00
N GLY A 77 -8.38 0.90 5.31
CA GLY A 77 -9.69 0.67 5.91
C GLY A 77 -9.86 -0.74 6.47
N VAL A 78 -9.46 -1.77 5.72
CA VAL A 78 -9.51 -3.17 6.17
C VAL A 78 -8.56 -3.39 7.36
N TYR A 79 -7.34 -2.86 7.28
CA TYR A 79 -6.35 -2.97 8.34
C TYR A 79 -6.84 -2.31 9.65
N HIS A 80 -7.36 -1.07 9.57
CA HIS A 80 -7.93 -0.39 10.73
C HIS A 80 -9.10 -1.15 11.35
N GLU A 81 -9.97 -1.76 10.53
CA GLU A 81 -11.08 -2.55 11.04
C GLU A 81 -10.58 -3.74 11.86
N GLU A 82 -9.53 -4.42 11.39
CA GLU A 82 -8.97 -5.58 12.07
C GLU A 82 -8.23 -5.20 13.36
N VAL A 83 -7.34 -4.19 13.31
CA VAL A 83 -6.66 -3.67 14.50
C VAL A 83 -7.67 -3.16 15.54
N ALA A 84 -8.73 -2.48 15.11
CA ALA A 84 -9.79 -2.03 16.02
C ALA A 84 -10.55 -3.20 16.68
N LYS A 85 -10.75 -4.32 15.96
CA LYS A 85 -11.33 -5.54 16.55
C LYS A 85 -10.41 -6.15 17.59
N GLU A 86 -9.10 -6.20 17.35
CA GLU A 86 -8.11 -6.73 18.27
C GLU A 86 -7.99 -5.88 19.54
N ILE A 87 -7.89 -4.56 19.37
CA ILE A 87 -7.85 -3.59 20.49
C ILE A 87 -9.11 -3.66 21.35
N ARG A 88 -10.29 -3.90 20.77
CA ARG A 88 -11.53 -4.05 21.55
C ARG A 88 -11.61 -5.35 22.35
N LYS A 89 -10.83 -6.37 21.97
CA LYS A 89 -10.80 -7.68 22.66
C LYS A 89 -9.75 -7.74 23.75
N THR A 90 -8.70 -6.92 23.67
CA THR A 90 -7.62 -6.92 24.66
C THR A 90 -8.00 -6.13 25.91
N ASN A 91 -7.45 -6.53 27.05
CA ASN A 91 -7.72 -5.86 28.33
C ASN A 91 -6.90 -4.59 28.53
N TYR A 92 -5.74 -4.51 27.88
CA TYR A 92 -4.76 -3.44 28.07
C TYR A 92 -4.10 -3.10 26.75
N VAL A 93 -3.92 -1.80 26.51
CA VAL A 93 -3.16 -1.25 25.40
C VAL A 93 -2.11 -0.31 25.97
N ALA A 94 -0.86 -0.49 25.55
CA ALA A 94 0.19 0.48 25.78
C ALA A 94 0.33 1.37 24.54
N ILE A 95 0.53 2.67 24.76
CA ILE A 95 0.82 3.62 23.69
C ILE A 95 2.28 4.06 23.89
N ILE A 96 3.09 3.86 22.86
CA ILE A 96 4.48 4.31 22.81
C ILE A 96 4.52 5.43 21.79
N ALA A 97 5.02 6.60 22.19
CA ALA A 97 5.20 7.73 21.30
C ALA A 97 6.68 8.10 21.27
N ASP A 98 7.23 8.29 20.07
CA ASP A 98 8.60 8.75 19.84
C ASP A 98 8.56 9.93 18.89
N GLU A 99 9.32 10.98 19.20
CA GLU A 99 9.42 12.19 18.39
C GLU A 99 10.86 12.34 17.90
N THR A 100 11.02 12.54 16.61
CA THR A 100 12.30 12.89 15.99
C THR A 100 12.14 14.14 15.13
N THR A 101 13.20 14.92 15.00
CA THR A 101 13.23 16.10 14.13
C THR A 101 14.11 15.77 12.93
N ASP A 102 13.58 15.94 11.72
CA ASP A 102 14.34 15.64 10.52
C ASP A 102 15.32 16.77 10.13
N VAL A 103 16.08 16.55 9.06
CA VAL A 103 17.07 17.53 8.55
C VAL A 103 16.45 18.84 8.05
N ALA A 104 15.14 18.87 7.83
CA ALA A 104 14.38 20.07 7.45
C ALA A 104 13.80 20.80 8.68
N ASN A 105 14.12 20.34 9.90
CA ASN A 105 13.53 20.80 11.16
C ASN A 105 12.02 20.53 11.27
N GLU A 106 11.51 19.52 10.56
CA GLU A 106 10.11 19.08 10.68
C GLU A 106 10.00 18.00 11.77
N PHE A 107 8.96 18.11 12.61
CA PHE A 107 8.68 17.14 13.66
C PHE A 107 8.00 15.89 13.07
N GLN A 108 8.57 14.73 13.35
CA GLN A 108 8.01 13.43 12.98
C GLN A 108 7.64 12.68 14.26
N LEU A 109 6.35 12.38 14.42
CA LEU A 109 5.80 11.66 15.57
C LEU A 109 5.44 10.22 15.17
N LEU A 110 6.07 9.26 15.83
CA LEU A 110 5.74 7.85 15.74
C LEU A 110 4.84 7.47 16.92
N ILE A 111 3.71 6.80 16.65
CA ILE A 111 2.82 6.23 17.66
C ILE A 111 2.70 4.73 17.41
N ILE A 112 3.07 3.91 18.40
CA ILE A 112 2.94 2.45 18.38
C ILE A 112 1.89 2.03 19.41
N LEU A 113 0.96 1.17 19.00
CA LEU A 113 -0.04 0.56 19.88
C LEU A 113 0.41 -0.86 20.19
N ARG A 114 0.89 -1.08 21.41
CA ARG A 114 1.30 -2.42 21.86
C ARG A 114 0.21 -3.09 22.67
N TYR A 115 -0.21 -4.29 22.27
CA TYR A 115 -1.22 -5.07 22.99
C TYR A 115 -0.92 -6.57 22.94
N ILE A 116 -1.69 -7.36 23.70
CA ILE A 116 -1.61 -8.81 23.67
C ILE A 116 -2.72 -9.36 22.79
N ASP A 117 -2.35 -10.08 21.73
CA ASP A 117 -3.24 -10.96 20.97
C ASP A 117 -2.75 -12.41 21.06
N SER A 118 -3.66 -13.36 21.28
CA SER A 118 -3.34 -14.79 21.32
C SER A 118 -2.15 -15.15 22.23
N SER A 119 -2.04 -14.47 23.39
CA SER A 119 -0.95 -14.58 24.38
C SER A 119 0.44 -14.13 23.88
N LYS A 120 0.49 -13.36 22.79
CA LYS A 120 1.71 -12.77 22.23
C LYS A 120 1.61 -11.25 22.16
N PRO A 121 2.72 -10.52 22.36
CA PRO A 121 2.74 -9.09 22.10
C PRO A 121 2.64 -8.83 20.59
N VAL A 122 1.82 -7.86 20.23
CA VAL A 122 1.64 -7.28 18.89
C VAL A 122 1.87 -5.78 18.99
N GLU A 123 2.48 -5.20 17.95
CA GLU A 123 2.85 -3.79 17.82
C GLU A 123 2.45 -3.26 16.45
#